data_AF-A0A0R0LIT3-F1
#
_entry.id   AF-A0A0R0LIT3-F1
#
_cell.length_a   1.000
_cell.length_b   1.000
_cell.length_c   1.000
_cell.angle_alpha   90.00
_cell.angle_beta   90.00
_cell.angle_gamma   90.00
#
_symmetry.space_group_name_H-M   'P 1'
#
loop_
_entity.id
_entity.type
_entity.pdbx_description
1 polymer ?
#
loop_
_entity_poly.entity_id
_entity_poly.type
_entity_poly.pdbx_seq_one_letter_code
_entity_poly.pdbx_strand_id
1 'polypeptide(L)'
;MGGVPPLGYDVDNRLLVINETEAAVVRRIFEEMLTIGSPTQIAAKLTAEGVTTKAWTTQEGQTRSGTRIDKKYLHKLLRNRIYLGELSHKGNWFSGAHSAIIDMAL
;
A
#
# COMPACT_ATOMS: atom_id res chain seq x y z
N MET A 1 -5.04 16.74 -3.61
CA MET A 1 -4.85 15.28 -3.68
C MET A 1 -6.07 14.66 -3.06
N GLY A 2 -6.98 14.14 -3.88
CA GLY A 2 -8.23 13.53 -3.42
C GLY A 2 -8.16 12.03 -3.62
N GLY A 3 -8.53 11.26 -2.59
CA GLY A 3 -8.57 9.81 -2.65
C GLY A 3 -8.06 9.14 -1.39
N VAL A 4 -8.22 7.82 -1.36
CA VAL A 4 -7.73 6.97 -0.28
C VAL A 4 -6.20 6.92 -0.33
N PRO A 5 -5.48 7.23 0.75
CA PRO A 5 -4.03 7.04 0.80
C PRO A 5 -3.67 5.57 0.54
N PRO A 6 -2.51 5.26 -0.05
CA PRO A 6 -2.08 3.88 -0.19
C PRO A 6 -1.87 3.24 1.19
N LEU A 7 -2.14 1.94 1.29
CA LEU A 7 -1.85 1.16 2.50
C LEU A 7 -0.37 1.29 2.84
N GLY A 8 -0.03 1.54 4.10
CA GLY A 8 1.34 1.78 4.53
C GLY A 8 1.70 3.26 4.68
N TYR A 9 0.84 4.17 4.20
CA TYR A 9 1.04 5.61 4.34
C TYR A 9 -0.19 6.29 4.92
N ASP A 10 0.05 7.27 5.78
CA ASP A 10 -0.91 8.30 6.16
C ASP A 10 -0.59 9.61 5.43
N VAL A 11 -1.55 10.53 5.43
CA VAL A 11 -1.36 11.87 4.88
C VAL A 11 -1.22 12.85 6.02
N ASP A 12 -0.05 13.47 6.13
CA ASP A 12 0.20 14.61 7.02
C ASP A 12 0.71 15.79 6.20
N ASN A 13 0.15 16.98 6.40
CA ASN A 13 0.55 18.21 5.69
C ASN A 13 0.69 18.05 4.15
N ARG A 14 -0.20 17.25 3.52
CA ARG A 14 -0.19 16.90 2.08
C ARG A 14 1.00 16.03 1.63
N LEU A 15 1.75 15.46 2.57
CA LEU A 15 2.83 14.51 2.34
C LEU A 15 2.41 13.12 2.81
N LEU A 16 2.97 12.10 2.18
CA LEU A 16 2.81 10.72 2.62
C LEU A 16 3.84 10.44 3.70
N VAL A 17 3.37 9.99 4.86
CA VAL A 17 4.20 9.60 6.00
C VAL A 17 3.96 8.12 6.25
N ILE A 18 5.03 7.37 6.54
CA ILE A 18 4.94 5.93 6.75
C ILE A 18 4.09 5.65 8.00
N ASN A 19 3.07 4.82 7.83
CA ASN A 19 2.39 4.17 8.94
C ASN A 19 3.03 2.80 9.13
N GLU A 20 3.89 2.64 10.15
CA GLU A 20 4.70 1.43 10.29
C GLU A 20 3.88 0.15 10.44
N THR A 21 2.71 0.21 11.09
CA THR A 21 1.82 -0.94 11.24
C THR A 21 1.31 -1.42 9.88
N GLU A 22 0.82 -0.50 9.04
CA GLU A 22 0.38 -0.84 7.69
C GLU A 22 1.57 -1.16 6.77
N ALA A 23 2.71 -0.50 6.93
CA ALA A 23 3.90 -0.70 6.12
C ALA A 23 4.51 -2.08 6.34
N ALA A 24 4.46 -2.61 7.56
CA ALA A 24 4.84 -4.00 7.84
C ALA A 24 4.00 -5.00 7.03
N VAL A 25 2.70 -4.75 6.87
CA VAL A 25 1.83 -5.56 6.00
C VAL A 25 2.27 -5.47 4.55
N VAL A 26 2.60 -4.27 4.07
CA VAL A 26 3.10 -4.07 2.70
C VAL A 26 4.40 -4.84 2.49
N ARG A 27 5.41 -4.67 3.34
CA ARG A 27 6.70 -5.38 3.27
C ARG A 27 6.49 -6.89 3.23
N ARG A 28 5.67 -7.41 4.14
CA ARG A 28 5.31 -8.83 4.17
C ARG A 28 4.66 -9.31 2.87
N ILE A 29 3.78 -8.52 2.24
CA ILE A 29 3.16 -8.89 0.96
C ILE A 29 4.22 -9.03 -0.14
N PHE A 30 5.19 -8.13 -0.21
CA PHE A 30 6.29 -8.21 -1.19
C PHE A 30 7.16 -9.44 -0.92
N GLU A 31 7.53 -9.70 0.33
CA GLU A 31 8.29 -10.91 0.73
C GLU A 31 7.52 -12.21 0.43
N GLU A 32 6.22 -12.26 0.73
CA GLU A 32 5.37 -13.41 0.43
C GLU A 32 5.25 -13.64 -1.09
N MET A 33 5.32 -12.59 -1.91
CA MET A 33 5.38 -12.75 -3.37
C MET A 33 6.69 -13.36 -3.84
N LEU A 34 7.82 -13.06 -3.20
CA LEU A 34 9.11 -13.69 -3.53
C LEU A 34 9.16 -15.16 -3.12
N THR A 35 8.46 -15.54 -2.06
CA THR A 35 8.48 -16.90 -1.51
C THR A 35 7.36 -17.81 -2.05
N ILE A 36 6.11 -17.32 -2.10
CA ILE A 36 4.93 -18.08 -2.54
C ILE A 36 4.67 -17.89 -4.05
N GLY A 37 4.89 -16.68 -4.58
CA GLY A 37 4.67 -16.36 -6.00
C GLY A 37 3.21 -16.30 -6.46
N SER A 38 2.24 -16.47 -5.55
CA SER A 38 0.81 -16.55 -5.88
C SER A 38 -0.03 -15.49 -5.17
N PRO A 39 -0.45 -14.40 -5.85
CA PRO A 39 -1.32 -13.38 -5.29
C PRO A 39 -2.64 -13.94 -4.74
N THR A 40 -3.18 -15.01 -5.35
CA THR A 40 -4.41 -15.64 -4.89
C THR A 40 -4.24 -16.31 -3.53
N GLN A 41 -3.12 -17.02 -3.33
CA GLN A 41 -2.83 -17.68 -2.04
C GLN A 41 -2.55 -16.64 -0.94
N ILE A 42 -1.79 -15.59 -1.27
CA ILE A 42 -1.53 -14.47 -0.35
C ILE A 42 -2.83 -13.79 0.06
N ALA A 43 -3.72 -13.48 -0.89
CA ALA A 43 -5.02 -12.89 -0.59
C ALA A 43 -5.88 -13.79 0.34
N ALA A 44 -5.87 -15.10 0.13
CA ALA A 44 -6.57 -16.04 0.98
C ALA A 44 -6.01 -16.03 2.42
N LYS A 45 -4.68 -16.05 2.57
CA LYS A 45 -3.99 -15.98 3.87
C LYS A 45 -4.29 -14.69 4.61
N LEU A 46 -4.11 -13.53 3.95
CA LEU A 46 -4.41 -12.21 4.53
C LEU A 46 -5.87 -12.09 4.96
N THR A 47 -6.79 -12.70 4.21
CA THR A 47 -8.20 -12.72 4.62
C THR A 47 -8.41 -13.57 5.86
N ALA A 48 -7.84 -14.78 5.91
CA ALA A 48 -7.99 -15.65 7.08
C ALA A 48 -7.47 -14.97 8.36
N GLU A 49 -6.48 -14.09 8.22
CA GLU A 49 -5.90 -13.27 9.30
C GLU A 49 -6.67 -11.97 9.58
N GLY A 50 -7.73 -11.67 8.82
CA GLY A 50 -8.53 -10.45 9.00
C GLY A 50 -7.85 -9.17 8.50
N VAL A 51 -6.77 -9.27 7.71
CA VAL A 51 -6.07 -8.12 7.14
C VAL A 51 -6.93 -7.49 6.04
N THR A 52 -7.07 -6.17 6.10
CA THR A 52 -7.90 -5.39 5.17
C THR A 52 -7.06 -4.37 4.39
N THR A 53 -7.66 -3.82 3.34
CA THR A 53 -7.17 -2.61 2.67
C THR A 53 -7.22 -1.41 3.62
N LYS A 54 -6.61 -0.28 3.25
CA LYS A 54 -6.52 0.89 4.13
C LYS A 54 -7.91 1.33 4.63
N ALA A 55 -8.07 1.33 5.95
CA ALA A 55 -9.14 2.06 6.63
C ALA A 55 -8.66 3.49 6.91
N TRP A 56 -9.50 4.49 6.67
CA TRP A 56 -9.09 5.89 6.87
C TRP A 56 -10.27 6.82 7.07
N THR A 57 -10.02 7.97 7.69
CA THR A 57 -11.02 9.02 7.89
C THR A 57 -10.78 10.15 6.90
N THR A 58 -11.82 10.53 6.15
CA THR A 58 -11.75 11.65 5.21
C THR A 58 -11.52 12.98 5.95
N GLN A 59 -11.10 14.01 5.22
CA GLN A 59 -11.01 15.38 5.79
C GLN A 59 -12.37 15.89 6.29
N GLU A 60 -13.47 15.37 5.75
CA GLU A 60 -14.85 15.67 6.17
C GLU A 60 -15.29 14.84 7.39
N GLY A 61 -14.40 14.04 8.00
CA GLY A 61 -14.68 13.23 9.18
C GLY A 61 -15.36 11.89 8.91
N GLN A 62 -15.57 11.51 7.64
CA GLN A 62 -16.19 10.22 7.32
C GLN A 62 -15.18 9.09 7.43
N THR A 63 -15.43 8.13 8.33
CA THR A 63 -14.62 6.91 8.42
C THR A 63 -14.97 5.96 7.28
N ARG A 64 -13.96 5.53 6.53
CA ARG A 64 -14.03 4.51 5.50
C ARG A 64 -13.33 3.27 6.01
N SER A 65 -14.09 2.23 6.26
CA SER A 65 -13.53 0.93 6.67
C SER A 65 -12.76 0.29 5.52
N GLY A 66 -11.69 -0.42 5.87
CA GLY A 66 -10.98 -1.29 4.96
C GLY A 66 -11.88 -2.43 4.48
N THR A 67 -11.57 -2.95 3.29
CA THR A 67 -12.24 -4.13 2.71
C THR A 67 -11.27 -5.30 2.68
N ARG A 68 -11.79 -6.52 2.51
CA ARG A 68 -10.97 -7.71 2.27
C ARG A 68 -9.96 -7.46 1.13
N ILE A 69 -8.71 -7.90 1.33
CA ILE A 69 -7.69 -7.88 0.28
C ILE A 69 -7.96 -9.03 -0.70
N ASP A 70 -8.12 -8.69 -1.98
CA ASP A 70 -8.28 -9.65 -3.07
C ASP A 70 -7.06 -9.66 -4.01
N LYS A 71 -7.03 -10.63 -4.94
CA LYS A 71 -5.95 -10.74 -5.92
C LYS A 71 -5.79 -9.49 -6.79
N LYS A 72 -6.90 -8.79 -7.10
CA LYS A 72 -6.90 -7.59 -7.95
C LYS A 72 -6.21 -6.44 -7.24
N TYR A 73 -6.48 -6.27 -5.95
CA TYR A 73 -5.83 -5.31 -5.09
C TYR A 73 -4.33 -5.60 -4.99
N LEU A 74 -3.94 -6.86 -4.75
CA LEU A 74 -2.53 -7.24 -4.68
C LEU A 74 -1.78 -6.93 -5.98
N HIS A 75 -2.36 -7.24 -7.16
CA HIS A 75 -1.74 -6.88 -8.43
C HIS A 75 -1.54 -5.36 -8.59
N LYS A 76 -2.47 -4.55 -8.10
CA LYS A 76 -2.32 -3.09 -8.10
C LYS A 76 -1.25 -2.64 -7.12
N LEU A 77 -1.23 -3.21 -5.91
CA LEU A 77 -0.28 -2.89 -4.85
C LEU A 77 1.16 -3.21 -5.29
N LEU A 78 1.41 -4.41 -5.81
CA LEU A 78 2.73 -4.89 -6.20
C LEU A 78 3.36 -4.11 -7.37
N ARG A 79 2.53 -3.46 -8.21
CA ARG A 79 2.99 -2.62 -9.34
C ARG A 79 3.09 -1.15 -8.97
N ASN A 80 2.69 -0.77 -7.76
CA ASN A 80 2.62 0.63 -7.37
C ASN A 80 3.99 1.12 -6.91
N ARG A 81 4.63 1.95 -7.74
CA ARG A 81 5.96 2.50 -7.47
C ARG A 81 6.00 3.50 -6.31
N ILE A 82 4.85 3.86 -5.76
CA ILE A 82 4.81 4.67 -4.53
C ILE A 82 5.54 4.00 -3.36
N TYR A 83 5.57 2.67 -3.34
CA TYR A 83 6.30 1.92 -2.32
C TYR A 83 7.82 2.00 -2.49
N LEU A 84 8.29 2.38 -3.67
CA LEU A 84 9.70 2.68 -3.97
C LEU A 84 10.04 4.17 -3.73
N GLY A 85 9.13 4.95 -3.15
CA GLY A 85 9.34 6.38 -2.96
C GLY A 85 9.12 7.20 -4.23
N GLU A 86 8.48 6.66 -5.27
CA GLU A 86 8.28 7.37 -6.55
C GLU A 86 6.86 7.93 -6.72
N LEU A 87 6.74 9.01 -7.49
CA LEU A 87 5.48 9.61 -7.89
C LEU A 87 5.41 9.76 -9.42
N SER A 88 4.23 9.51 -9.98
CA SER A 88 3.98 9.74 -11.40
C SER A 88 3.53 11.18 -11.65
N HIS A 89 4.15 11.86 -12.61
CA HIS A 89 3.71 13.15 -13.12
C HIS A 89 3.83 13.19 -14.64
N LYS A 90 2.70 13.46 -15.33
CA LYS A 90 2.62 13.56 -16.81
C LYS A 90 3.23 12.35 -17.54
N GLY A 91 3.03 11.14 -17.01
CA GLY A 91 3.54 9.90 -17.60
C GLY A 91 4.99 9.55 -17.25
N ASN A 92 5.71 10.45 -16.58
CA ASN A 92 7.07 10.20 -16.08
C ASN A 92 7.06 9.87 -14.58
N TRP A 93 8.09 9.18 -14.11
CA TRP A 93 8.27 8.84 -12.69
C TRP A 93 9.41 9.66 -12.10
N PHE A 94 9.21 10.15 -10.87
CA PHE A 94 10.15 10.99 -10.15
C PHE A 94 10.25 10.50 -8.71
N SER A 95 11.41 10.70 -8.08
CA SER A 95 11.54 10.54 -6.63
C SER A 95 10.59 11.50 -5.92
N GLY A 96 9.70 10.95 -5.10
CA GLY A 96 8.79 11.69 -4.25
C GLY A 96 9.49 12.20 -2.99
N ALA A 97 8.79 13.08 -2.28
CA ALA A 97 9.25 13.59 -0.98
C ALA A 97 8.99 12.60 0.18
N HIS A 98 8.25 11.52 -0.07
CA HIS A 98 7.96 10.49 0.93
C HIS A 98 9.02 9.40 0.93
N SER A 99 9.25 8.81 2.11
CA SER A 99 10.18 7.69 2.26
C SER A 99 9.61 6.42 1.61
N ALA A 100 10.47 5.60 0.99
CA ALA A 100 10.08 4.31 0.44
C ALA A 100 9.77 3.30 1.57
N ILE A 101 8.79 2.43 1.33
CA ILE A 101 8.48 1.28 2.21
C ILE A 101 9.30 0.05 1.80
N ILE A 102 9.56 -0.08 0.50
CA ILE A 102 10.29 -1.20 -0.13
C ILE A 102 11.58 -0.65 -0.74
N ASP A 103 12.68 -1.37 -0.51
CA ASP A 103 13.96 -1.11 -1.17
C ASP A 103 13.95 -1.75 -2.58
N MET A 104 14.60 -1.09 -3.54
CA MET A 104 14.83 -1.63 -4.89
C MET A 104 15.70 -2.90 -4.89
N ALA A 105 16.43 -3.16 -3.80
CA ALA A 105 17.24 -4.37 -3.63
C ALA A 105 16.45 -5.63 -3.25
N LEU A 106 15.14 -5.52 -3.01
CA LEU A 106 14.24 -6.62 -2.68
C LEU A 106 13.78 -7.37 -3.95
#